data_AF-A0A2P4XUS5-F1
#
_entry.id   AF-A0A2P4XUS5-F1
#
_cell.length_a   1.000
_cell.length_b   1.000
_cell.length_c   1.000
_cell.angle_alpha   90.00
_cell.angle_beta   90.00
_cell.angle_gamma   90.00
#
_symmetry.space_group_name_H-M   'P 1'
#
loop_
_entity.id
_entity.type
_entity.pdbx_description
1 polymer ?
#
loop_
_entity_poly.entity_id
_entity_poly.type
_entity_poly.pdbx_seq_one_letter_code
_entity_poly.pdbx_strand_id
1 'polypeptide(L)'
;MGGQLSDGLDTRLLVTSATGRGIPIVDFLALDQKGETMLLIVEFFKRKNPSWNNIQTVVIDKEFVEWRILDDAFPSAKILLCQFHALTYWRKVCRRPKFDLKMEQKDEMEAAFAKLIYW
;
A
#
# COMPACT_ATOMS: atom_id res chain seq x y z
N MET A 1 -17.22 31.67 -10.67
CA MET A 1 -16.22 31.36 -9.63
C MET A 1 -16.11 29.85 -9.56
N GLY A 2 -15.08 29.30 -10.18
CA GLY A 2 -14.85 27.85 -10.21
C GLY A 2 -14.30 27.40 -8.86
N GLY A 3 -15.08 26.58 -8.14
CA GLY A 3 -14.61 25.92 -6.93
C GLY A 3 -13.56 24.89 -7.30
N GLN A 4 -12.36 25.08 -6.80
CA GLN A 4 -11.24 24.16 -6.93
C GLN A 4 -11.58 22.91 -6.10
N LEU A 5 -12.00 21.83 -6.76
CA LEU A 5 -12.04 20.49 -6.19
C LEU A 5 -10.60 19.99 -6.06
N SER A 6 -9.88 20.49 -5.06
CA SER A 6 -8.57 19.97 -4.69
C SER A 6 -8.57 19.83 -3.19
N ASP A 7 -8.51 18.58 -2.73
CA ASP A 7 -8.01 18.13 -1.40
C ASP A 7 -8.43 16.68 -1.09
N GLY A 8 -9.09 15.97 -2.02
CA GLY A 8 -9.28 14.54 -1.90
C GLY A 8 -8.06 13.76 -2.41
N LEU A 9 -7.60 12.76 -1.66
CA LEU A 9 -6.70 11.74 -2.18
C LEU A 9 -7.47 10.83 -3.13
N ASP A 10 -7.13 10.86 -4.41
CA ASP A 10 -7.58 9.85 -5.38
C ASP A 10 -6.88 8.53 -5.05
N THR A 11 -7.64 7.58 -4.53
CA THR A 11 -7.13 6.30 -4.06
C THR A 11 -7.94 5.17 -4.66
N ARG A 12 -7.27 4.04 -4.91
CA ARG A 12 -7.87 2.86 -5.53
C ARG A 12 -7.53 1.60 -4.74
N LEU A 13 -8.50 0.69 -4.65
CA LEU A 13 -8.24 -0.69 -4.26
C LEU A 13 -8.00 -1.52 -5.53
N LEU A 14 -6.88 -2.23 -5.55
CA LEU A 14 -6.50 -3.13 -6.63
C LEU A 14 -6.55 -4.57 -6.13
N VAL A 15 -7.05 -5.49 -6.95
CA VAL A 15 -6.94 -6.93 -6.72
C VAL A 15 -6.01 -7.52 -7.77
N THR A 16 -5.09 -8.36 -7.33
CA THR A 16 -4.26 -9.16 -8.23
C THR A 16 -5.05 -10.39 -8.66
N SER A 17 -5.38 -10.47 -9.94
CA SER A 17 -6.02 -11.65 -10.53
C SER A 17 -5.07 -12.84 -10.57
N ALA A 18 -5.60 -14.04 -10.85
CA ALA A 18 -4.81 -15.26 -11.04
C ALA A 18 -3.73 -15.15 -12.14
N THR A 19 -3.85 -14.18 -13.05
CA THR A 19 -2.86 -13.89 -14.10
C THR A 19 -1.73 -12.97 -13.65
N GLY A 20 -1.72 -12.54 -12.39
CA GLY A 20 -0.78 -11.55 -11.86
C GLY A 20 -1.11 -10.10 -12.22
N ARG A 21 -2.14 -9.85 -13.03
CA ARG A 21 -2.59 -8.49 -13.37
C ARG A 21 -3.37 -7.87 -12.23
N GLY A 22 -3.01 -6.64 -11.87
CA GLY A 22 -3.78 -5.80 -10.97
C GLY A 22 -5.02 -5.24 -11.68
N ILE A 23 -6.18 -5.40 -11.07
CA ILE A 23 -7.48 -4.92 -11.57
C ILE A 23 -8.04 -3.94 -10.53
N PRO A 24 -8.35 -2.68 -10.90
CA PRO A 24 -9.05 -1.78 -10.01
C PRO A 24 -10.47 -2.27 -9.76
N ILE A 25 -10.83 -2.36 -8.48
CA ILE A 25 -12.12 -2.88 -8.02
C ILE A 25 -12.95 -1.81 -7.32
N VAL A 26 -12.30 -0.77 -6.78
CA VAL A 26 -12.92 0.40 -6.17
C VAL A 26 -12.00 1.58 -6.40
N ASP A 27 -12.51 2.62 -7.05
CA ASP A 27 -11.91 3.95 -7.04
C ASP A 27 -12.72 4.83 -6.10
N PHE A 28 -12.03 5.61 -5.26
CA PHE A 28 -12.68 6.48 -4.30
C PHE A 28 -11.88 7.75 -4.07
N LEU A 29 -12.62 8.84 -3.87
CA LEU A 29 -12.07 10.11 -3.45
C LEU A 29 -12.34 10.27 -1.96
N ALA A 30 -11.28 10.33 -1.16
CA ALA A 30 -11.36 10.47 0.28
C ALA A 30 -10.64 11.74 0.75
N LEU A 31 -11.22 12.42 1.73
CA LEU A 31 -10.60 13.60 2.34
C LEU A 31 -9.30 13.24 3.08
N ASP A 32 -9.28 12.08 3.75
CA ASP A 32 -8.11 11.53 4.41
C ASP A 32 -8.13 10.00 4.40
N GLN A 33 -7.03 9.40 4.86
CA GLN A 33 -6.92 7.96 5.06
C GLN A 33 -7.03 7.60 6.55
N LYS A 34 -7.78 8.37 7.35
CA LYS A 34 -8.00 8.06 8.76
C LYS A 34 -9.00 6.92 8.94
N GLY A 35 -9.03 6.39 10.15
CA GLY A 35 -9.74 5.15 10.39
C GLY A 35 -11.23 5.11 10.04
N GLU A 36 -11.98 6.14 10.42
CA GLU A 36 -13.43 6.21 10.09
C GLU A 36 -13.67 6.22 8.58
N THR A 37 -12.89 7.02 7.84
CA THR A 37 -12.95 7.10 6.38
C THR A 37 -12.65 5.73 5.75
N MET A 38 -11.56 5.09 6.21
CA MET A 38 -11.15 3.77 5.69
C MET A 38 -12.16 2.67 5.99
N LEU A 39 -12.78 2.69 7.17
CA LEU A 39 -13.83 1.74 7.53
C LEU A 39 -15.02 1.84 6.58
N LEU A 40 -15.48 3.06 6.26
CA LEU A 40 -16.58 3.27 5.31
C LEU A 40 -16.25 2.72 3.92
N ILE A 41 -15.02 2.94 3.45
CA ILE A 41 -14.53 2.44 2.15
C ILE A 41 -14.49 0.91 2.14
N VAL A 42 -13.95 0.30 3.20
CA VAL A 42 -13.84 -1.16 3.33
C VAL A 42 -15.23 -1.81 3.42
N GLU A 43 -16.15 -1.24 4.18
CA GLU A 43 -17.53 -1.75 4.28
C GLU A 43 -18.29 -1.57 2.96
N PHE A 44 -18.05 -0.49 2.22
CA PHE A 44 -18.55 -0.36 0.86
C PHE A 44 -17.99 -1.47 -0.05
N PHE A 45 -16.68 -1.71 -0.01
CA PHE A 45 -16.03 -2.77 -0.77
C PHE A 45 -16.65 -4.14 -0.47
N LYS A 46 -16.77 -4.53 0.80
CA LYS A 46 -17.34 -5.82 1.21
C LYS A 46 -18.78 -6.00 0.75
N ARG A 47 -19.62 -4.97 0.89
CA ARG A 47 -21.01 -5.00 0.43
C ARG A 47 -21.13 -5.22 -1.08
N LYS A 48 -20.18 -4.73 -1.87
CA LYS A 48 -20.15 -4.89 -3.33
C LYS A 48 -19.50 -6.19 -3.78
N ASN A 49 -18.73 -6.85 -2.92
CA ASN A 49 -17.92 -8.02 -3.28
C ASN A 49 -18.14 -9.14 -2.26
N PRO A 50 -19.21 -9.95 -2.36
CA PRO A 50 -19.54 -10.98 -1.36
C PRO A 50 -18.44 -12.00 -1.08
N SER A 51 -17.53 -12.23 -2.05
CA SER A 51 -16.38 -13.11 -1.94
C SER A 51 -15.14 -12.45 -1.32
N TRP A 52 -15.28 -11.30 -0.65
CA TRP A 52 -14.18 -10.55 -0.01
C TRP A 52 -13.41 -11.41 1.02
N ASN A 53 -14.07 -12.39 1.61
CA ASN A 53 -13.49 -13.31 2.59
C ASN A 53 -12.45 -14.28 1.98
N ASN A 54 -12.37 -14.39 0.65
CA ASN A 54 -11.34 -15.18 -0.03
C ASN A 54 -9.99 -14.45 -0.13
N ILE A 55 -9.93 -13.16 0.23
CA ILE A 55 -8.69 -12.38 0.23
C ILE A 55 -7.69 -13.00 1.21
N GLN A 56 -6.52 -13.37 0.71
CA GLN A 56 -5.44 -13.97 1.51
C GLN A 56 -4.44 -12.93 2.02
N THR A 57 -4.30 -11.82 1.30
CA THR A 57 -3.30 -10.80 1.59
C THR A 57 -3.84 -9.43 1.20
N VAL A 58 -3.60 -8.44 2.05
CA VAL A 58 -3.80 -7.02 1.73
C VAL A 58 -2.43 -6.36 1.73
N VAL A 59 -2.08 -5.70 0.62
CA VAL A 59 -0.79 -5.03 0.45
C VAL A 59 -0.98 -3.53 0.55
N ILE A 60 -0.28 -2.89 1.49
CA ILE A 60 -0.41 -1.45 1.77
C ILE A 60 0.88 -0.69 1.46
N ASP A 61 0.75 0.60 1.16
CA ASP A 61 1.89 1.50 1.08
C ASP A 61 2.48 1.75 2.49
N LYS A 62 3.75 2.15 2.57
CA LYS A 62 4.43 2.47 3.83
C LYS A 62 3.86 3.75 4.49
N GLU A 63 3.22 4.62 3.72
CA GLU A 63 2.53 5.83 4.20
C GLU A 63 1.18 5.49 4.86
N PHE A 64 0.65 4.29 4.66
CA PHE A 64 -0.65 3.90 5.20
C PHE A 64 -0.53 3.50 6.68
N VAL A 65 -0.95 4.41 7.56
CA VAL A 65 -0.78 4.24 9.02
C VAL A 65 -1.92 3.48 9.69
N GLU A 66 -3.11 3.46 9.10
CA GLU A 66 -4.34 2.85 9.65
C GLU A 66 -4.46 1.35 9.38
N TRP A 67 -3.34 0.64 9.27
CA TRP A 67 -3.29 -0.77 8.86
C TRP A 67 -4.08 -1.70 9.79
N ARG A 68 -4.23 -1.36 11.08
CA ARG A 68 -5.01 -2.14 12.06
C ARG A 68 -6.47 -2.30 11.65
N ILE A 69 -7.03 -1.31 10.97
CA ILE A 69 -8.42 -1.38 10.50
C ILE A 69 -8.57 -2.42 9.40
N LEU A 70 -7.54 -2.62 8.58
CA LEU A 70 -7.51 -3.68 7.59
C LEU A 70 -7.32 -5.05 8.26
N ASP A 71 -6.52 -5.12 9.32
CA ASP A 71 -6.34 -6.34 10.12
C ASP A 71 -7.67 -6.78 10.75
N ASP A 72 -8.38 -5.84 11.40
CA ASP A 72 -9.71 -6.08 11.98
C ASP A 72 -10.77 -6.41 10.91
N ALA A 73 -10.71 -5.73 9.76
CA ALA A 73 -11.69 -5.94 8.69
C ALA A 73 -11.46 -7.21 7.88
N PHE A 74 -10.22 -7.70 7.79
CA PHE A 74 -9.84 -8.89 7.01
C PHE A 74 -9.03 -9.87 7.89
N PRO A 75 -9.64 -10.45 8.94
CA PRO A 75 -8.91 -11.21 9.95
C PRO A 75 -8.24 -12.49 9.42
N SER A 76 -8.70 -13.01 8.28
CA SER A 76 -8.09 -14.16 7.60
C SER A 76 -6.97 -13.78 6.63
N ALA A 77 -6.79 -12.50 6.33
CA ALA A 77 -5.80 -12.00 5.39
C ALA A 77 -4.54 -11.54 6.13
N LYS A 78 -3.38 -11.71 5.49
CA LYS A 78 -2.13 -11.11 5.97
C LYS A 78 -2.02 -9.67 5.49
N ILE A 79 -1.75 -8.75 6.40
CA ILE A 79 -1.44 -7.36 6.05
C ILE A 79 0.07 -7.25 5.79
N LEU A 80 0.46 -6.89 4.56
CA LEU A 80 1.86 -6.79 4.15
C LEU A 80 2.18 -5.38 3.64
N LEU A 81 3.42 -4.93 3.89
CA LEU A 81 3.96 -3.76 3.22
C LEU A 81 4.25 -4.06 1.75
N CYS A 82 3.96 -3.09 0.89
CA CYS A 82 4.29 -3.17 -0.52
C CYS A 82 5.81 -3.25 -0.71
N GLN A 83 6.27 -4.36 -1.26
CA GLN A 83 7.69 -4.62 -1.53
C GLN A 83 8.31 -3.54 -2.42
N PHE A 84 7.57 -3.06 -3.41
CA PHE A 84 8.00 -1.98 -4.30
C PHE A 84 8.23 -0.66 -3.53
N HIS A 85 7.28 -0.27 -2.68
CA HIS A 85 7.42 0.96 -1.88
C HIS A 85 8.52 0.82 -0.82
N ALA A 86 8.66 -0.35 -0.20
CA ALA A 86 9.74 -0.63 0.75
C ALA A 86 11.12 -0.49 0.08
N LEU A 87 11.34 -1.15 -1.08
CA LEU A 87 12.60 -1.07 -1.81
C LEU A 87 12.89 0.35 -2.32
N THR A 88 11.87 1.03 -2.86
CA THR A 88 12.00 2.41 -3.34
C THR A 88 12.34 3.37 -2.20
N TYR A 89 11.73 3.18 -1.03
CA TYR A 89 12.06 3.96 0.15
C TYR A 89 13.49 3.70 0.62
N TRP A 90 13.91 2.43 0.66
CA TRP A 90 15.28 2.07 1.03
C TRP A 90 16.32 2.72 0.12
N ARG A 91 16.10 2.70 -1.20
CA ARG A 91 16.94 3.43 -2.18
C ARG A 91 17.06 4.92 -1.84
N LYS A 92 15.94 5.57 -1.47
CA LYS A 92 15.94 6.97 -1.03
C LYS A 92 16.73 7.17 0.27
N VAL A 93 16.63 6.23 1.22
CA VAL A 93 17.38 6.27 2.49
C VAL A 93 18.89 6.18 2.22
N CYS A 94 19.34 5.24 1.40
CA CYS A 94 20.76 5.06 1.08
C CYS A 94 21.37 6.26 0.34
N ARG A 95 20.54 7.08 -0.34
CA ARG A 95 20.97 8.33 -0.99
C ARG A 95 21.09 9.53 -0.06
N ARG A 96 20.67 9.42 1.21
CA ARG A 96 20.74 10.56 2.14
C ARG A 96 22.20 10.89 2.47
N PRO A 97 22.64 12.16 2.34
CA PRO A 97 24.04 12.55 2.55
C PRO A 97 24.61 12.16 3.92
N LYS A 98 23.76 12.10 4.96
CA LYS A 98 24.15 11.75 6.33
C LYS A 98 24.81 10.37 6.49
N PHE A 99 24.63 9.47 5.52
CA PHE A 99 25.23 8.13 5.56
C PHE A 99 26.53 8.04 4.76
N ASP A 100 26.86 9.05 3.94
CA ASP A 100 28.09 9.15 3.14
C ASP A 100 28.49 7.87 2.39
N LEU A 101 27.50 7.17 1.84
CA LEU A 101 27.70 5.90 1.15
C LEU A 101 28.18 6.10 -0.29
N LYS A 102 29.20 5.33 -0.69
CA LYS A 102 29.61 5.20 -2.10
C LYS A 102 28.56 4.48 -2.93
N MET A 103 28.68 4.53 -4.26
CA MET A 103 27.73 3.85 -5.16
C MET A 103 27.72 2.34 -4.93
N GLU A 104 28.90 1.72 -4.79
CA GLU A 104 29.03 0.28 -4.58
C GLU A 104 28.34 -0.17 -3.29
N GLN A 105 28.48 0.60 -2.21
CA GLN A 105 27.83 0.33 -0.93
C GLN A 105 26.30 0.48 -1.01
N LYS A 106 25.79 1.42 -1.81
CA LYS A 106 24.35 1.59 -2.04
C LYS A 106 23.78 0.38 -2.77
N ASP A 107 24.49 -0.13 -3.78
CA ASP A 107 24.10 -1.30 -4.56
C ASP A 107 24.13 -2.58 -3.70
N GLU A 108 25.16 -2.76 -2.87
CA GLU A 108 25.24 -3.86 -1.91
C GLU A 108 24.07 -3.84 -0.90
N MET A 109 23.77 -2.66 -0.34
CA MET A 109 22.63 -2.49 0.59
C MET A 109 21.30 -2.75 -0.09
N GLU A 110 21.14 -2.34 -1.35
CA GLU A 110 19.93 -2.63 -2.13
C GLU A 110 19.78 -4.13 -2.37
N ALA A 111 20.84 -4.80 -2.82
CA ALA A 111 20.83 -6.24 -3.06
C ALA A 111 20.56 -7.05 -1.79
N ALA A 112 21.16 -6.66 -0.66
CA ALA A 112 20.90 -7.28 0.63
C ALA A 112 19.45 -7.10 1.07
N PHE A 113 18.89 -5.89 0.94
CA PHE A 113 17.50 -5.61 1.32
C PHE A 113 16.51 -6.31 0.39
N ALA A 114 16.80 -6.40 -0.91
CA ALA A 114 16.00 -7.16 -1.86
C ALA A 114 15.91 -8.64 -1.45
N LYS A 115 17.01 -9.26 -1.03
CA LYS A 115 17.02 -10.65 -0.52
C LYS A 115 16.20 -10.86 0.76
N LEU A 116 16.00 -9.81 1.57
CA LEU A 116 15.15 -9.89 2.76
C LEU A 116 13.66 -9.80 2.42
N ILE A 117 13.32 -9.13 1.32
CA ILE A 117 11.94 -8.87 0.90
C ILE A 117 11.42 -9.93 -0.06
N TYR A 118 12.28 -10.34 -1.00
CA TYR A 118 12.02 -11.33 -2.04
C TYR A 118 12.77 -12.60 -1.63
N TRP A 119 12.02 -13.58 -1.10
CA TRP A 119 12.50 -14.87 -0.61
C TRP A 119 13.17 -15.69 -1.72
#